data_AF-A0A106BZ56-F1
#
_entry.id   AF-A0A106BZ56-F1
#
_cell.length_a   1.000
_cell.length_b   1.000
_cell.length_c   1.000
_cell.angle_alpha   90.00
_cell.angle_beta   90.00
_cell.angle_gamma   90.00
#
_symmetry.space_group_name_H-M   'P 1'
#
loop_
_entity.id
_entity.type
_entity.pdbx_description
1 polymer ?
#
loop_
_entity_poly.entity_id
_entity_poly.type
_entity_poly.pdbx_seq_one_letter_code
_entity_poly.pdbx_strand_id
1 'polypeptide(L)'
;MHEIIEAIKSKNLKEVFFGSNGFSITDETSIKDLQLGYSVHPDGSDLSGPNEGDWQKSWIVIGTDTVVGDPFFVDTSEPSLPVYTAMHGMGEWGAELVSTSLSSFLELLSYLNGISKQDYARIDPDENTITNPKELAAIESKLQEISGEKDYWKNFIEQH
;
A
#
# COMPACT_ATOMS: atom_id res chain seq x y z
N MET A 1 7.41 13.41 -7.62
CA MET A 1 5.95 13.40 -7.91
C MET A 1 5.65 12.97 -9.36
N HIS A 2 6.24 13.57 -10.40
CA HIS A 2 5.97 13.15 -11.79
C HIS A 2 6.26 11.65 -12.05
N GLU A 3 7.42 11.16 -11.60
CA GLU A 3 7.80 9.73 -11.71
C GLU A 3 6.80 8.79 -11.03
N ILE A 4 6.32 9.14 -9.84
CA ILE A 4 5.30 8.36 -9.10
C ILE A 4 4.02 8.24 -9.93
N ILE A 5 3.57 9.37 -10.49
CA ILE A 5 2.35 9.42 -11.30
C ILE A 5 2.50 8.56 -12.56
N GLU A 6 3.63 8.66 -13.26
CA GLU A 6 3.90 7.84 -14.45
C GLU A 6 3.92 6.34 -14.12
N ALA A 7 4.57 5.97 -13.00
CA ALA A 7 4.60 4.59 -12.54
C ALA A 7 3.18 4.05 -12.27
N ILE A 8 2.37 4.80 -11.52
CA ILE A 8 0.97 4.43 -11.20
C ILE A 8 0.13 4.30 -12.49
N LYS A 9 0.19 5.30 -13.38
CA LYS A 9 -0.53 5.29 -14.66
C LYS A 9 -0.17 4.08 -15.51
N SER A 10 1.10 3.68 -15.54
CA SER A 10 1.57 2.59 -16.39
C SER A 10 0.92 1.24 -16.08
N LYS A 11 0.44 1.05 -14.84
CA LYS A 11 -0.17 -0.20 -14.38
C LYS A 11 -1.69 -0.16 -14.42
N ASN A 12 -2.30 1.02 -14.39
CA ASN A 12 -3.75 1.21 -14.46
C ASN A 12 -4.52 0.37 -13.42
N LEU A 13 -3.94 0.24 -12.22
CA LEU A 13 -4.57 -0.41 -11.06
C LEU A 13 -5.36 0.65 -10.30
N LYS A 14 -6.59 0.31 -9.91
CA LYS A 14 -7.43 1.17 -9.05
C LYS A 14 -7.62 0.55 -7.70
N GLU A 15 -8.06 -0.70 -7.69
CA GLU A 15 -8.25 -1.49 -6.48
C GLU A 15 -7.77 -2.90 -6.74
N VAL A 16 -7.18 -3.51 -5.72
CA VAL A 16 -6.74 -4.92 -5.72
C VAL A 16 -7.20 -5.55 -4.43
N PHE A 17 -7.92 -6.67 -4.51
CA PHE A 17 -8.46 -7.36 -3.36
C PHE A 17 -7.86 -8.75 -3.22
N PHE A 18 -7.52 -9.14 -2.00
CA PHE A 18 -7.04 -10.47 -1.69
C PHE A 18 -7.47 -10.83 -0.27
N GLY A 19 -8.33 -11.85 -0.19
CA GLY A 19 -9.05 -12.25 1.01
C GLY A 19 -9.65 -11.08 1.78
N SER A 20 -9.25 -10.88 3.03
CA SER A 20 -9.83 -9.85 3.91
C SER A 20 -9.26 -8.44 3.68
N ASN A 21 -8.28 -8.29 2.78
CA ASN A 21 -7.60 -7.03 2.53
C ASN A 21 -7.93 -6.46 1.15
N GLY A 22 -7.74 -5.16 1.01
CA GLY A 22 -7.80 -4.48 -0.27
C GLY A 22 -6.91 -3.25 -0.31
N PHE A 23 -6.36 -2.98 -1.48
CA PHE A 23 -5.46 -1.87 -1.76
C PHE A 23 -6.16 -0.94 -2.73
N SER A 24 -6.37 0.31 -2.35
CA SER A 24 -6.75 1.38 -3.29
C SER A 24 -5.50 2.11 -3.76
N ILE A 25 -5.43 2.45 -5.05
CA ILE A 25 -4.32 3.20 -5.64
C ILE A 25 -4.88 4.47 -6.26
N THR A 26 -4.24 5.60 -5.94
CA THR A 26 -4.65 6.92 -6.39
C THR A 26 -4.46 7.11 -7.89
N ASP A 27 -5.06 8.16 -8.44
CA ASP A 27 -4.76 8.63 -9.79
C ASP A 27 -4.01 9.98 -9.75
N GLU A 28 -3.58 10.45 -10.92
CA GLU A 28 -2.86 11.72 -11.06
C GLU A 28 -3.65 12.91 -10.49
N THR A 29 -4.97 12.89 -10.65
CA THR A 29 -5.82 14.01 -10.24
C THR A 29 -6.03 14.05 -8.74
N SER A 30 -6.00 12.89 -8.09
CA SER A 30 -6.37 12.72 -6.68
C SER A 30 -5.16 12.65 -5.75
N ILE A 31 -3.94 12.45 -6.26
CA ILE A 31 -2.74 12.29 -5.41
C ILE A 31 -2.50 13.47 -4.46
N LYS A 32 -2.85 14.69 -4.87
CA LYS A 32 -2.73 15.87 -3.99
C LYS A 32 -3.76 15.88 -2.88
N ASP A 33 -5.00 15.55 -3.21
CA ASP A 33 -6.10 15.52 -2.25
C ASP A 33 -5.91 14.39 -1.24
N LEU A 34 -5.27 13.29 -1.65
CA LEU A 34 -4.93 12.17 -0.77
C LEU A 34 -3.93 12.54 0.33
N GLN A 35 -3.24 13.69 0.22
CA GLN A 35 -2.33 14.16 1.26
C GLN A 35 -3.06 14.82 2.44
N LEU A 36 -4.35 15.13 2.29
CA LEU A 36 -5.15 15.77 3.33
C LEU A 36 -5.29 14.86 4.55
N GLY A 37 -4.98 15.39 5.73
CA GLY A 37 -4.97 14.65 7.00
C GLY A 37 -3.63 13.95 7.29
N TYR A 38 -2.71 13.89 6.32
CA TYR A 38 -1.36 13.36 6.50
C TYR A 38 -0.32 14.49 6.48
N SER A 39 0.13 14.93 5.30
CA SER A 39 1.08 16.04 5.16
C SER A 39 0.43 17.41 5.05
N VAL A 40 -0.88 17.47 4.79
CA VAL A 40 -1.61 18.72 4.59
C VAL A 40 -2.85 18.77 5.48
N HIS A 41 -3.00 19.82 6.27
CA HIS A 41 -4.21 20.06 7.05
C HIS A 41 -5.35 20.58 6.14
N PRO A 42 -6.64 20.39 6.47
CA PRO A 42 -7.75 20.92 5.66
C PRO A 42 -7.73 22.43 5.38
N ASP A 43 -7.02 23.23 6.17
CA ASP A 43 -6.82 24.67 5.92
C ASP A 43 -5.63 24.98 4.99
N GLY A 44 -4.92 23.94 4.53
CA GLY A 44 -3.76 24.03 3.64
C GLY A 44 -2.42 24.15 4.35
N SER A 45 -2.37 24.13 5.69
CA SER A 45 -1.10 24.15 6.42
C SER A 45 -0.33 22.81 6.33
N ASP A 46 1.00 22.90 6.38
CA ASP A 46 1.92 21.74 6.37
C ASP A 46 1.86 21.05 7.74
N LEU A 47 1.53 19.76 7.75
CA LEU A 47 1.48 18.90 8.95
C LEU A 47 2.78 18.09 9.14
N SER A 48 3.71 18.16 8.20
CA SER A 48 4.95 17.40 8.28
C SER A 48 5.91 17.96 9.33
N GLY A 49 6.72 17.09 9.90
CA GLY A 49 7.69 17.46 10.94
C GLY A 49 8.95 16.59 10.89
N PRO A 50 10.06 17.04 11.50
CA PRO A 50 11.34 16.35 11.46
C PRO A 50 11.54 15.35 12.60
N ASN A 51 10.60 15.25 13.55
CA ASN A 51 10.77 14.41 14.73
C ASN A 51 10.30 12.98 14.46
N GLU A 52 10.74 12.06 15.32
CA GLU A 52 10.18 10.71 15.38
C GLU A 52 8.68 10.77 15.66
N GLY A 53 7.90 9.97 14.93
CA GLY A 53 6.44 10.00 15.00
C GLY A 53 5.77 11.09 14.15
N ASP A 54 6.51 12.06 13.61
CA ASP A 54 5.97 13.04 12.67
C ASP A 54 5.80 12.42 11.27
N TRP A 55 4.80 12.90 10.53
CA TRP A 55 4.73 12.63 9.10
C TRP A 55 5.91 13.31 8.41
N GLN A 56 6.71 12.58 7.64
CA GLN A 56 7.89 13.16 7.00
C GLN A 56 7.53 13.89 5.71
N LYS A 57 8.22 15.01 5.44
CA LYS A 57 7.97 15.82 4.24
C LYS A 57 8.22 15.08 2.92
N SER A 58 9.09 14.07 2.94
CA SER A 58 9.37 13.23 1.77
C SER A 58 8.30 12.16 1.53
N TRP A 59 7.39 11.92 2.49
CA TRP A 59 6.36 10.89 2.39
C TRP A 59 5.16 11.38 1.60
N ILE A 60 4.87 10.67 0.50
CA ILE A 60 3.77 10.98 -0.40
C ILE A 60 2.81 9.79 -0.43
N VAL A 61 1.57 10.01 0.02
CA VAL A 61 0.53 8.97 -0.02
C VAL A 61 0.15 8.66 -1.47
N ILE A 62 0.10 7.38 -1.81
CA ILE A 62 -0.20 6.84 -3.15
C ILE A 62 -1.44 5.95 -3.18
N GLY A 63 -2.00 5.63 -2.02
CA GLY A 63 -3.14 4.73 -1.88
C GLY A 63 -3.53 4.54 -0.43
N THR A 64 -4.58 3.77 -0.18
CA THR A 64 -4.98 3.38 1.18
C THR A 64 -5.44 1.93 1.21
N ASP A 65 -5.36 1.30 2.38
CA ASP A 65 -6.11 0.09 2.68
C ASP A 65 -7.61 0.41 2.55
N THR A 66 -8.36 -0.47 1.88
CA THR A 66 -9.79 -0.24 1.58
C THR A 66 -10.71 -0.50 2.78
N VAL A 67 -10.22 -1.21 3.79
CA VAL A 67 -10.98 -1.65 4.96
C VAL A 67 -10.77 -0.71 6.13
N VAL A 68 -9.52 -0.43 6.48
CA VAL A 68 -9.17 0.41 7.63
C VAL A 68 -8.72 1.82 7.24
N GLY A 69 -8.33 2.06 5.99
CA GLY A 69 -7.94 3.40 5.53
C GLY A 69 -6.51 3.79 5.88
N ASP A 70 -5.67 2.85 6.31
CA ASP A 70 -4.24 3.09 6.52
C ASP A 70 -3.57 3.49 5.19
N PRO A 71 -2.71 4.52 5.16
CA PRO A 71 -2.07 5.00 3.94
C PRO A 71 -1.02 4.02 3.44
N PHE A 72 -0.94 3.85 2.12
CA PHE A 72 0.29 3.42 1.46
C PHE A 72 1.01 4.64 0.91
N PHE A 73 2.28 4.84 1.25
CA PHE A 73 3.04 6.04 0.89
C PHE A 73 4.46 5.70 0.46
N VAL A 74 5.01 6.51 -0.44
CA VAL A 74 6.41 6.41 -0.88
C VAL A 74 7.29 7.40 -0.13
N ASP A 75 8.52 7.02 0.18
CA ASP A 75 9.55 7.97 0.61
C ASP A 75 10.33 8.51 -0.59
N THR A 76 10.14 9.78 -0.90
CA THR A 76 10.81 10.46 -2.02
C THR A 76 12.23 10.91 -1.74
N SER A 77 12.73 10.73 -0.50
CA SER A 77 14.13 10.96 -0.18
C SER A 77 15.05 9.85 -0.72
N GLU A 78 14.47 8.68 -1.01
CA GLU A 78 15.17 7.50 -1.50
C GLU A 78 14.92 7.26 -3.00
N PRO A 79 15.96 6.97 -3.82
CA PRO A 79 15.80 6.82 -5.27
C PRO A 79 14.88 5.68 -5.71
N SER A 80 14.77 4.61 -4.92
CA SER A 80 13.90 3.46 -5.26
C SER A 80 12.42 3.72 -4.96
N LEU A 81 12.11 4.82 -4.28
CA LEU A 81 10.75 5.15 -3.81
C LEU A 81 10.15 3.98 -3.01
N PRO A 82 10.79 3.52 -1.91
CA PRO A 82 10.25 2.46 -1.08
C PRO A 82 8.86 2.83 -0.58
N VAL A 83 7.98 1.82 -0.52
CA VAL A 83 6.58 1.95 -0.12
C VAL A 83 6.41 1.45 1.30
N TYR A 84 5.74 2.24 2.10
CA TYR A 84 5.42 1.98 3.50
C TYR A 84 3.92 2.05 3.73
N THR A 85 3.50 1.46 4.84
CA THR A 85 2.20 1.73 5.48
C THR A 85 2.41 2.27 6.89
N ALA A 86 1.40 2.85 7.50
CA ALA A 86 1.42 3.25 8.90
C ALA A 86 0.01 3.23 9.47
N MET A 87 -0.15 2.72 10.69
CA MET A 87 -1.45 2.70 11.34
C MET A 87 -1.89 4.14 11.68
N HIS A 88 -3.05 4.57 11.18
CA HIS A 88 -3.58 5.89 11.51
C HIS A 88 -4.17 5.94 12.92
N GLY A 89 -4.24 7.14 13.50
CA GLY A 89 -4.96 7.39 14.78
C GLY A 89 -4.19 7.07 16.06
N MET A 90 -2.91 6.70 15.98
CA MET A 90 -2.07 6.40 17.16
C MET A 90 -1.39 7.62 17.80
N GLY A 91 -1.59 8.82 17.24
CA GLY A 91 -0.96 10.06 17.72
C GLY A 91 0.48 10.25 17.25
N GLU A 92 1.10 9.20 16.69
CA GLU A 92 2.40 9.19 16.03
C GLU A 92 2.35 8.26 14.81
N TRP A 93 3.22 8.50 13.83
CA TRP A 93 3.35 7.69 12.62
C TRP A 93 4.54 6.74 12.71
N GLY A 94 4.25 5.44 12.78
CA GLY A 94 5.25 4.37 12.67
C GLY A 94 5.22 3.76 11.28
N ALA A 95 6.21 4.08 10.43
CA ALA A 95 6.31 3.54 9.08
C ALA A 95 6.73 2.06 9.10
N GLU A 96 5.91 1.20 8.50
CA GLU A 96 6.17 -0.22 8.27
C GLU A 96 6.46 -0.43 6.78
N LEU A 97 7.58 -1.08 6.46
CA LEU A 97 7.96 -1.33 5.06
C LEU A 97 7.00 -2.33 4.42
N VAL A 98 6.54 -2.02 3.21
CA VAL A 98 5.66 -2.88 2.40
C VAL A 98 6.39 -3.36 1.15
N SER A 99 7.22 -2.50 0.55
CA SER A 99 8.09 -2.86 -0.56
C SER A 99 9.30 -1.93 -0.67
N THR A 100 10.43 -2.50 -1.05
CA THR A 100 11.71 -1.79 -1.25
C THR A 100 11.71 -0.83 -2.44
N SER A 101 10.71 -0.90 -3.33
CA SER A 101 10.52 0.06 -4.42
C SER A 101 9.07 0.22 -4.85
N LEU A 102 8.72 1.38 -5.40
CA LEU A 102 7.40 1.63 -5.99
C LEU A 102 7.11 0.69 -7.15
N SER A 103 8.12 0.40 -8.00
CA SER A 103 7.97 -0.54 -9.11
C SER A 103 7.60 -1.94 -8.64
N SER A 104 8.29 -2.43 -7.60
CA SER A 104 8.02 -3.74 -6.98
C SER A 104 6.64 -3.78 -6.35
N PHE A 105 6.22 -2.73 -5.65
CA PHE A 105 4.88 -2.62 -5.10
C PHE A 105 3.79 -2.67 -6.17
N LEU A 106 3.95 -1.95 -7.28
CA LEU A 106 2.93 -2.02 -8.33
C LEU A 106 2.95 -3.36 -9.09
N GLU A 107 4.11 -4.00 -9.18
CA GLU A 107 4.24 -5.36 -9.74
C GLU A 107 3.56 -6.41 -8.87
N LEU A 108 3.75 -6.40 -7.55
CA LEU A 108 3.09 -7.35 -6.66
C LEU A 108 1.57 -7.14 -6.66
N LEU A 109 1.09 -5.89 -6.74
CA LEU A 109 -0.35 -5.62 -6.85
C LEU A 109 -0.91 -6.12 -8.18
N SER A 110 -0.15 -5.99 -9.28
CA SER A 110 -0.53 -6.58 -10.57
C SER A 110 -0.61 -8.11 -10.50
N TYR A 111 0.31 -8.74 -9.76
CA TYR A 111 0.30 -10.18 -9.52
C TYR A 111 -0.93 -10.60 -8.71
N LEU A 112 -1.21 -9.94 -7.58
CA LEU A 112 -2.40 -10.20 -6.76
C LEU A 112 -3.69 -10.02 -7.57
N ASN A 113 -3.80 -8.94 -8.33
CA ASN A 113 -4.95 -8.67 -9.19
C ASN A 113 -5.14 -9.72 -10.30
N GLY A 114 -4.04 -10.32 -10.77
CA GLY A 114 -4.07 -11.36 -11.80
C GLY A 114 -4.49 -12.74 -11.29
N ILE A 115 -4.26 -13.04 -10.01
CA ILE A 115 -4.62 -14.34 -9.40
C ILE A 115 -5.95 -14.27 -8.64
N SER A 116 -6.29 -13.09 -8.11
CA SER A 116 -7.52 -12.89 -7.36
C SER A 116 -8.74 -12.85 -8.28
N LYS A 117 -9.86 -13.37 -7.80
CA LYS A 117 -11.18 -13.23 -8.43
C LYS A 117 -12.10 -12.31 -7.64
N GLN A 118 -11.58 -11.66 -6.60
CA GLN A 118 -12.34 -10.80 -5.71
C GLN A 118 -12.47 -9.39 -6.29
N ASP A 119 -13.66 -8.84 -6.13
CA ASP A 119 -14.04 -7.45 -6.42
C ASP A 119 -14.21 -6.61 -5.15
N TYR A 120 -14.06 -7.21 -3.96
CA TYR A 120 -13.99 -6.55 -2.66
C TYR A 120 -13.36 -7.44 -1.59
N ALA A 121 -12.97 -6.84 -0.46
CA ALA A 121 -12.43 -7.53 0.71
C ALA A 121 -13.49 -8.43 1.39
N ARG A 122 -13.09 -9.63 1.81
CA ARG A 122 -13.95 -10.69 2.36
C ARG A 122 -13.51 -11.09 3.76
N ILE A 123 -14.36 -10.82 4.74
CA ILE A 123 -14.18 -11.34 6.11
C ILE A 123 -14.50 -12.84 6.15
N ASP A 124 -15.59 -13.24 5.49
CA ASP A 124 -15.96 -14.64 5.33
C ASP A 124 -15.53 -15.11 3.93
N PRO A 125 -14.61 -16.09 3.82
CA PRO A 125 -14.16 -16.62 2.53
C PRO A 125 -15.31 -17.23 1.72
N ASP A 126 -15.30 -16.97 0.42
CA ASP A 126 -16.23 -17.53 -0.57
C ASP A 126 -15.48 -18.33 -1.64
N GLU A 127 -16.18 -18.76 -2.70
CA GLU A 127 -15.58 -19.50 -3.81
C GLU A 127 -14.51 -18.72 -4.62
N ASN A 128 -14.43 -17.40 -4.45
CA ASN A 128 -13.45 -16.53 -5.10
C ASN A 128 -12.25 -16.24 -4.20
N THR A 129 -12.27 -16.72 -2.96
CA THR A 129 -11.23 -16.49 -1.95
C THR A 129 -10.22 -17.64 -1.94
N ILE A 130 -8.94 -17.32 -2.10
CA ILE A 130 -7.86 -18.31 -2.03
C ILE A 130 -7.59 -18.63 -0.56
N THR A 131 -7.87 -19.88 -0.15
CA THR A 131 -7.70 -20.36 1.23
C THR A 131 -6.83 -21.62 1.32
N ASN A 132 -6.34 -22.13 0.18
CA ASN A 132 -5.52 -23.34 0.18
C ASN A 132 -4.13 -23.04 0.78
N PRO A 133 -3.70 -23.70 1.87
CA PRO A 133 -2.45 -23.35 2.55
C PRO A 133 -1.20 -23.49 1.67
N LYS A 134 -1.18 -24.43 0.72
CA LYS A 134 -0.04 -24.59 -0.20
C LYS A 134 0.03 -23.47 -1.23
N GLU A 135 -1.14 -23.02 -1.69
CA GLU A 135 -1.24 -21.90 -2.62
C GLU A 135 -0.88 -20.59 -1.91
N LEU A 136 -1.41 -20.37 -0.71
CA LEU A 136 -1.05 -19.22 0.15
C LEU A 136 0.45 -19.15 0.43
N ALA A 137 1.11 -20.26 0.78
CA ALA A 137 2.56 -20.28 0.99
C ALA A 137 3.37 -19.95 -0.28
N ALA A 138 2.87 -20.35 -1.45
CA ALA A 138 3.49 -20.02 -2.74
C ALA A 138 3.31 -18.53 -3.08
N ILE A 139 2.12 -17.99 -2.80
CA ILE A 139 1.80 -16.56 -2.94
C ILE A 139 2.68 -15.74 -2.00
N GLU A 140 2.76 -16.10 -0.71
CA GLU A 140 3.64 -15.45 0.28
C GLU A 140 5.07 -15.36 -0.24
N SER A 141 5.65 -16.50 -0.63
CA SER A 141 7.02 -16.55 -1.16
C SER A 141 7.20 -15.63 -2.37
N LYS A 142 6.18 -15.53 -3.24
CA LYS A 142 6.23 -14.67 -4.42
C LYS A 142 6.12 -13.19 -4.08
N LEU A 143 5.26 -12.83 -3.13
CA LEU A 143 5.11 -11.45 -2.64
C LEU A 143 6.40 -10.97 -1.97
N GLN A 144 7.04 -11.82 -1.18
CA GLN A 144 8.34 -11.52 -0.55
C GLN A 144 9.45 -11.34 -1.59
N GLU A 145 9.48 -12.17 -2.64
CA GLU A 145 10.45 -12.05 -3.73
C GLU A 145 10.29 -10.74 -4.51
N ILE A 146 9.05 -10.39 -4.90
CA ILE A 146 8.80 -9.18 -5.70
C ILE A 146 9.04 -7.93 -4.86
N SER A 147 8.52 -7.90 -3.63
CA SER A 147 8.53 -6.70 -2.78
C SER A 147 9.90 -6.39 -2.19
N GLY A 148 10.73 -7.42 -1.98
CA GLY A 148 11.96 -7.34 -1.18
C GLY A 148 11.72 -7.24 0.32
N GLU A 149 10.48 -7.44 0.78
CA GLU A 149 10.05 -7.33 2.17
C GLU A 149 9.40 -8.64 2.64
N LYS A 150 9.70 -9.08 3.86
CA LYS A 150 9.29 -10.41 4.34
C LYS A 150 8.19 -10.36 5.39
N ASP A 151 8.38 -9.53 6.40
CA ASP A 151 7.60 -9.62 7.63
C ASP A 151 6.18 -9.13 7.37
N TYR A 152 6.02 -8.02 6.63
CA TYR A 152 4.72 -7.52 6.22
C TYR A 152 3.91 -8.57 5.44
N TRP A 153 4.51 -9.20 4.43
CA TRP A 153 3.81 -10.14 3.56
C TRP A 153 3.52 -11.49 4.22
N LYS A 154 4.36 -11.90 5.17
CA LYS A 154 4.05 -13.05 6.03
C LYS A 154 2.82 -12.75 6.89
N ASN A 155 2.80 -11.63 7.60
CA ASN A 155 1.66 -11.23 8.44
C ASN A 155 0.38 -11.03 7.60
N PHE A 156 0.51 -10.54 6.38
CA PHE A 156 -0.59 -10.39 5.42
C PHE A 156 -1.20 -11.76 5.04
N ILE A 157 -0.37 -12.77 4.74
CA ILE A 157 -0.87 -14.09 4.34
C ILE A 157 -1.40 -14.89 5.54
N GLU A 158 -0.83 -14.75 6.74
CA GLU A 158 -1.32 -15.45 7.94
C GLU A 158 -2.76 -15.09 8.35
N GLN A 159 -3.32 -14.02 7.78
CA GLN A 159 -4.72 -13.60 7.97
C GLN A 159 -5.72 -14.33 7.05
N HIS A 160 -5.25 -15.24 6.19
CA HIS A 160 -6.01 -15.92 5.13
C HIS A 160 -6.00 -17.45 5.26
#